data_AF-A0A1Y0IJU1-F1
#
_entry.id   AF-A0A1Y0IJU1-F1
#
_cell.length_a   1.000
_cell.length_b   1.000
_cell.length_c   1.000
_cell.angle_alpha   90.00
_cell.angle_beta   90.00
_cell.angle_gamma   90.00
#
_symmetry.space_group_name_H-M   'P 1'
#
loop_
_entity.id
_entity.type
_entity.pdbx_description
1 polymer ?
#
loop_
_entity_poly.entity_id
_entity_poly.type
_entity_poly.pdbx_seq_one_letter_code
_entity_poly.pdbx_strand_id
1 'polypeptide(L)'
;MRAVPLVVIDPGHGGRDPGAVANGFQEKNLVLQTSLLLRDALQRCGFRVIMTRTTDTLPDPNGTIGQDLAYRARLANDAKADLFISWHTDAASTAAVNGVAIWIHPSTREGRTQQWASRIVNAIAAATGQNNRGVYYGDFQVLRDTAMDAVLVESGFITNAAEASRMATRDYQIAAAEGAARGYALFLTCHITHRPARPRSRGRLRRQRRPHRRIRRPVRKSCRPGRKSRSAK
;
A
#
# COMPACT_ATOMS: atom_id res chain seq x y z
N MET A 1 30.14 -11.16 -1.83
CA MET A 1 28.68 -10.92 -1.94
C MET A 1 28.42 -9.48 -1.53
N ARG A 2 27.65 -8.69 -2.30
CA ARG A 2 27.22 -7.36 -1.81
C ARG A 2 26.29 -7.58 -0.61
N ALA A 3 26.47 -6.77 0.44
CA ALA A 3 25.59 -6.82 1.61
C ALA A 3 24.14 -6.52 1.20
N VAL A 4 23.18 -7.17 1.88
CA VAL A 4 21.75 -6.90 1.68
C VAL A 4 21.46 -5.45 2.08
N PRO A 5 20.94 -4.60 1.17
CA PRO A 5 20.71 -3.19 1.46
C PRO A 5 19.74 -2.98 2.63
N LEU A 6 20.07 -2.01 3.48
CA LEU A 6 19.26 -1.58 4.61
C LEU A 6 18.53 -0.28 4.28
N VAL A 7 17.20 -0.32 4.39
CA VAL A 7 16.33 0.85 4.27
C VAL A 7 15.82 1.24 5.64
N VAL A 8 15.90 2.53 5.97
CA VAL A 8 15.19 3.09 7.11
C VAL A 8 13.94 3.78 6.59
N ILE A 9 12.79 3.35 7.10
CA ILE A 9 11.50 3.99 6.83
C ILE A 9 11.14 4.83 8.04
N ASP A 10 10.77 6.07 7.77
CA ASP A 10 10.43 7.07 8.74
C ASP A 10 8.99 7.54 8.52
N PRO A 11 8.00 6.94 9.22
CA PRO A 11 6.64 7.47 9.18
C PRO A 11 6.61 8.83 9.89
N GLY A 12 6.29 9.90 9.16
CA GLY A 12 6.28 11.27 9.67
C GLY A 12 5.42 11.44 10.93
N HIS A 13 5.77 12.43 11.77
CA HIS A 13 4.99 12.78 12.97
C HIS A 13 4.86 11.61 13.98
N GLY A 14 3.84 11.64 14.85
CA GLY A 14 3.53 10.58 15.79
C GLY A 14 3.32 11.05 17.23
N GLY A 15 2.53 10.30 17.99
CA GLY A 15 2.19 10.63 19.37
C GLY A 15 1.50 12.00 19.44
N ARG A 16 2.13 12.96 20.11
CA ARG A 16 1.60 14.31 20.30
C ARG A 16 1.70 15.22 19.07
N ASP A 17 2.47 14.82 18.06
CA ASP A 17 2.53 15.52 16.78
C ASP A 17 1.54 14.86 15.80
N PRO A 18 0.39 15.49 15.48
CA PRO A 18 -0.58 14.92 14.57
C PRO A 18 -0.16 15.04 13.10
N GLY A 19 0.83 15.89 12.78
CA GLY A 19 1.05 16.41 11.44
C GLY A 19 -0.13 17.25 10.96
N ALA A 20 -0.33 17.30 9.65
CA ALA A 20 -1.48 17.97 9.07
C ALA A 20 -2.81 17.28 9.49
N VAL A 21 -3.82 18.10 9.79
CA VAL A 21 -5.16 17.63 10.17
C VAL A 21 -6.19 18.29 9.26
N ALA A 22 -6.88 17.49 8.47
CA ALA A 22 -7.92 17.95 7.55
C ALA A 22 -8.87 16.81 7.19
N ASN A 23 -10.09 17.16 6.76
CA ASN A 23 -11.07 16.20 6.25
C ASN A 23 -11.36 15.01 7.20
N GLY A 24 -11.23 15.22 8.51
CA GLY A 24 -11.42 14.17 9.54
C GLY A 24 -10.24 13.22 9.73
N PHE A 25 -9.11 13.46 9.07
CA PHE A 25 -7.91 12.64 9.15
C PHE A 25 -6.75 13.39 9.81
N GLN A 26 -5.86 12.62 10.43
CA GLN A 26 -4.56 13.09 10.94
C GLN A 26 -3.48 12.39 10.14
N GLU A 27 -2.54 13.17 9.61
CA GLU A 27 -1.42 12.67 8.80
C GLU A 27 -0.68 11.53 9.48
N LYS A 28 -0.34 11.66 10.77
CA LYS A 28 0.42 10.65 11.54
C LYS A 28 -0.15 9.23 11.44
N ASN A 29 -1.47 9.09 11.27
CA ASN A 29 -2.16 7.82 11.16
C ASN A 29 -2.07 7.24 9.75
N LEU A 30 -2.31 8.07 8.72
CA LEU A 30 -2.24 7.68 7.31
C LEU A 30 -0.83 7.23 6.94
N VAL A 31 0.18 8.00 7.38
CA VAL A 31 1.59 7.72 7.07
C VAL A 31 2.09 6.49 7.79
N LEU A 32 1.66 6.22 9.04
CA LEU A 32 2.01 5.00 9.76
C LEU A 32 1.46 3.76 9.07
N GLN A 33 0.16 3.78 8.73
CA GLN A 33 -0.52 2.64 8.10
C GLN A 33 0.12 2.27 6.76
N THR A 34 0.47 3.27 5.95
CA THR A 34 1.13 3.08 4.66
C THR A 34 2.58 2.64 4.82
N SER A 35 3.31 3.21 5.77
CA SER A 35 4.72 2.86 6.01
C SER A 35 4.91 1.43 6.52
N LEU A 36 3.98 0.91 7.33
CA LEU A 36 3.98 -0.50 7.75
C LEU A 36 3.83 -1.45 6.55
N LEU A 37 2.99 -1.07 5.58
CA LEU A 37 2.86 -1.81 4.32
C LEU A 37 4.12 -1.72 3.45
N LEU A 38 4.74 -0.54 3.38
CA LEU A 38 5.98 -0.34 2.65
C LEU A 38 7.11 -1.21 3.22
N ARG A 39 7.23 -1.26 4.56
CA ARG A 39 8.14 -2.18 5.26
C ARG A 39 7.94 -3.61 4.76
N ASP A 40 6.71 -4.10 4.81
CA ASP A 40 6.41 -5.48 4.42
C ASP A 40 6.72 -5.71 2.93
N ALA A 41 6.44 -4.73 2.07
CA ALA A 41 6.72 -4.81 0.63
C ALA A 41 8.23 -4.85 0.33
N LEU A 42 9.02 -4.01 0.99
CA LEU A 42 10.48 -3.99 0.85
C LEU A 42 11.11 -5.26 1.42
N GLN A 43 10.64 -5.76 2.57
CA GLN A 43 11.10 -7.03 3.12
C GLN A 43 10.83 -8.20 2.16
N ARG A 44 9.67 -8.23 1.48
CA ARG A 44 9.39 -9.22 0.41
C ARG A 44 10.34 -9.10 -0.77
N CYS A 45 10.89 -7.92 -1.04
CA CYS A 45 11.95 -7.72 -2.04
C CYS A 45 13.36 -8.07 -1.55
N GLY A 46 13.50 -8.56 -0.31
CA GLY A 46 14.78 -8.96 0.26
C GLY A 46 15.56 -7.82 0.93
N PHE A 47 14.95 -6.64 1.11
CA PHE A 47 15.59 -5.56 1.86
C PHE A 47 15.56 -5.83 3.37
N ARG A 48 16.60 -5.39 4.07
CA ARG A 48 16.53 -5.18 5.52
C ARG A 48 15.82 -3.85 5.75
N VAL A 49 14.93 -3.81 6.75
CA VAL A 49 14.15 -2.60 7.05
C VAL A 49 14.22 -2.29 8.54
N ILE A 50 14.52 -1.04 8.87
CA ILE A 50 14.33 -0.45 10.19
C ILE A 50 13.25 0.62 10.07
N MET A 51 12.40 0.76 11.10
CA MET A 51 11.37 1.79 11.17
C MET A 51 11.73 2.76 12.30
N THR A 52 11.59 4.07 12.11
CA THR A 52 11.76 5.05 13.21
C THR A 52 10.64 4.93 14.26
N ARG A 53 9.44 4.51 13.84
CA ARG A 53 8.32 4.12 14.70
C ARG A 53 7.44 3.06 14.04
N THR A 54 6.81 2.21 14.85
CA THR A 54 5.84 1.20 14.40
C THR A 54 4.46 1.34 15.03
N THR A 55 4.31 2.33 15.92
CA THR A 55 3.08 2.66 16.66
C THR A 55 2.85 4.16 16.62
N ASP A 56 1.73 4.63 17.21
CA ASP A 56 1.45 6.06 17.36
C ASP A 56 2.28 6.66 18.51
N THR A 57 3.58 6.79 18.26
CA THR A 57 4.55 7.33 19.20
C THR A 57 5.45 8.33 18.49
N LEU A 58 5.93 9.33 19.22
CA LEU A 58 7.07 10.11 18.76
C LEU A 58 8.34 9.23 18.94
N PRO A 59 9.18 9.03 17.90
CA PRO A 59 10.42 8.23 18.01
C PRO A 59 11.33 8.64 19.17
N ASP A 60 11.47 9.94 19.43
CA ASP A 60 12.00 10.47 20.68
C ASP A 60 10.83 10.88 21.60
N PRO A 61 10.36 10.01 22.51
CA PRO A 61 9.16 10.29 23.32
C PRO A 61 9.35 11.45 24.30
N ASN A 62 10.60 11.75 24.69
CA ASN A 62 10.92 12.74 25.71
C ASN A 62 11.50 14.04 25.13
N GLY A 63 11.97 14.02 23.88
CA GLY A 63 12.46 15.19 23.18
C GLY A 63 11.35 16.10 22.67
N THR A 64 11.71 17.33 22.29
CA THR A 64 10.93 18.25 21.44
C THR A 64 10.77 17.71 20.02
N ILE A 65 9.94 18.35 19.18
CA ILE A 65 9.82 17.95 17.76
C ILE A 65 11.14 18.07 17.01
N GLY A 66 11.94 19.13 17.24
CA GLY A 66 13.25 19.27 16.60
C GLY A 66 14.25 18.19 17.04
N GLN A 67 14.21 17.79 18.31
CA GLN A 67 15.02 16.67 18.82
C GLN A 67 14.58 15.33 18.24
N ASP A 68 13.28 15.13 18.04
CA ASP A 68 12.73 13.95 17.37
C ASP A 68 13.18 13.85 15.89
N LEU A 69 13.18 14.96 15.15
CA LEU A 69 13.71 14.99 13.79
C LEU A 69 15.20 14.62 13.75
N ALA A 70 16.01 15.15 14.69
CA ALA A 70 17.40 14.77 14.84
C ALA A 70 17.57 13.29 15.22
N TYR A 71 16.68 12.75 16.06
CA TYR A 71 16.67 11.34 16.44
C TYR A 71 16.45 10.43 15.23
N ARG A 72 15.48 10.76 14.37
CA ARG A 72 15.17 9.98 13.15
C ARG A 72 16.37 9.87 12.22
N ALA A 73 17.04 11.00 11.95
CA ALA A 73 18.24 11.04 11.12
C ALA A 73 19.40 10.27 11.77
N ARG A 74 19.64 10.47 13.08
CA ARG A 74 20.69 9.76 13.83
C ARG A 74 20.49 8.25 13.80
N LEU A 75 19.26 7.77 14.01
CA LEU A 75 18.94 6.35 13.93
C LEU A 75 19.35 5.74 12.58
N ALA A 76 19.12 6.47 11.48
CA ALA A 76 19.52 6.01 10.14
C ALA A 76 21.04 6.02 9.94
N ASN A 77 21.72 7.06 10.43
CA ASN A 77 23.17 7.19 10.37
C ASN A 77 23.87 6.10 11.19
N ASP A 78 23.44 5.88 12.43
CA ASP A 78 23.99 4.88 13.35
C ASP A 78 23.83 3.46 12.78
N ALA A 79 22.68 3.19 12.14
CA ALA A 79 22.41 1.93 11.47
C ALA A 79 23.19 1.73 10.17
N LYS A 80 23.87 2.79 9.67
CA LYS A 80 24.56 2.83 8.37
C LYS A 80 23.63 2.40 7.23
N ALA A 81 22.42 2.97 7.21
CA ALA A 81 21.43 2.67 6.19
C ALA A 81 21.93 3.04 4.79
N ASP A 82 21.51 2.28 3.78
CA ASP A 82 21.79 2.59 2.38
C ASP A 82 20.81 3.62 1.80
N LEU A 83 19.62 3.72 2.40
CA LEU A 83 18.54 4.61 1.99
C LEU A 83 17.65 4.99 3.18
N PHE A 84 17.25 6.25 3.22
CA PHE A 84 16.27 6.78 4.16
C PHE A 84 15.00 7.25 3.42
N ILE A 85 13.83 6.84 3.91
CA ILE A 85 12.53 7.18 3.33
C ILE A 85 11.66 7.79 4.42
N SER A 86 11.47 9.11 4.40
CA SER A 86 10.46 9.76 5.21
C SER A 86 9.12 9.76 4.48
N TRP A 87 8.05 9.27 5.09
CA TRP A 87 6.73 9.16 4.45
C TRP A 87 5.73 10.12 5.10
N HIS A 88 5.14 10.97 4.25
CA HIS A 88 4.27 12.08 4.61
C HIS A 88 3.03 12.18 3.70
N THR A 89 2.11 13.07 4.08
CA THR A 89 1.02 13.54 3.23
C THR A 89 0.99 15.06 3.27
N ASP A 90 0.97 15.70 2.11
CA ASP A 90 1.12 17.14 1.97
C ASP A 90 -0.15 17.86 2.45
N ALA A 91 -0.02 19.16 2.65
CA ALA A 91 -1.12 20.06 2.92
C ALA A 91 -0.93 21.38 2.15
N ALA A 92 -2.00 21.82 1.50
CA ALA A 92 -2.02 23.10 0.79
C ALA A 92 -3.14 24.00 1.30
N SER A 93 -2.95 25.32 1.16
CA SER A 93 -3.95 26.35 1.50
C SER A 93 -5.24 26.25 0.67
N THR A 94 -5.17 25.63 -0.51
CA THR A 94 -6.34 25.40 -1.37
C THR A 94 -6.59 23.91 -1.50
N ALA A 95 -7.86 23.50 -1.36
CA ALA A 95 -8.27 22.09 -1.44
C ALA A 95 -8.16 21.50 -2.86
N ALA A 96 -7.87 22.33 -3.88
CA ALA A 96 -7.73 21.90 -5.26
C ALA A 96 -6.39 21.22 -5.57
N VAL A 97 -5.33 21.53 -4.81
CA VAL A 97 -4.00 20.92 -5.00
C VAL A 97 -4.08 19.44 -4.69
N ASN A 98 -3.45 18.63 -5.54
CA ASN A 98 -3.42 17.18 -5.43
C ASN A 98 -2.18 16.61 -6.13
N GLY A 99 -1.92 15.32 -5.88
CA GLY A 99 -0.88 14.53 -6.50
C GLY A 99 0.30 14.18 -5.58
N VAL A 100 1.11 13.24 -6.03
CA VAL A 100 2.31 12.74 -5.33
C VAL A 100 3.50 13.64 -5.66
N ALA A 101 4.29 13.98 -4.65
CA ALA A 101 5.58 14.65 -4.81
C ALA A 101 6.67 13.90 -4.02
N ILE A 102 7.91 14.02 -4.45
CA ILE A 102 9.08 13.59 -3.66
C ILE A 102 9.97 14.80 -3.41
N TRP A 103 10.42 14.98 -2.18
CA TRP A 103 11.40 15.97 -1.82
C TRP A 103 12.75 15.32 -1.56
N ILE A 104 13.81 16.00 -2.01
CA ILE A 104 15.20 15.65 -1.69
C ILE A 104 15.94 16.91 -1.20
N HIS A 105 17.03 16.73 -0.46
CA HIS A 105 17.84 17.86 -0.05
C HIS A 105 18.56 18.49 -1.28
N PRO A 106 18.62 19.84 -1.43
CA PRO A 106 19.23 20.50 -2.59
C PRO A 106 20.66 20.06 -2.91
N SER A 107 21.47 19.69 -1.90
CA SER A 107 22.85 19.21 -2.11
C SER A 107 22.94 17.87 -2.86
N THR A 108 21.83 17.15 -2.99
CA THR A 108 21.76 15.83 -3.66
C THR A 108 21.13 15.90 -5.06
N ARG A 109 20.82 17.12 -5.52
CA ARG A 109 20.27 17.40 -6.85
C ARG A 109 21.18 16.82 -7.93
N GLU A 110 20.56 16.33 -9.01
CA GLU A 110 21.23 15.74 -10.18
C GLU A 110 22.08 14.49 -9.89
N GLY A 111 22.13 14.05 -8.63
CA GLY A 111 22.82 12.83 -8.20
C GLY A 111 21.95 11.58 -8.21
N ARG A 112 22.43 10.53 -7.53
CA ARG A 112 21.73 9.25 -7.38
C ARG A 112 20.38 9.42 -6.66
N THR A 113 20.30 10.29 -5.65
CA THR A 113 19.06 10.62 -4.93
C THR A 113 17.97 11.17 -5.85
N GLN A 114 18.31 12.02 -6.83
CA GLN A 114 17.36 12.52 -7.83
C GLN A 114 16.77 11.38 -8.68
N GLN A 115 17.60 10.39 -9.05
CA GLN A 115 17.16 9.24 -9.82
C GLN A 115 16.22 8.34 -9.00
N TRP A 116 16.52 8.13 -7.72
CA TRP A 116 15.62 7.47 -6.79
C TRP A 116 14.28 8.18 -6.73
N ALA A 117 14.29 9.47 -6.38
CA ALA A 117 13.10 10.29 -6.23
C ALA A 117 12.19 10.24 -7.49
N SER A 118 12.80 10.35 -8.66
CA SER A 118 12.08 10.33 -9.94
C SER A 118 11.43 8.96 -10.22
N ARG A 119 12.09 7.85 -9.86
CA ARG A 119 11.51 6.50 -10.01
C ARG A 119 10.37 6.26 -9.04
N ILE A 120 10.54 6.68 -7.79
CA ILE A 120 9.56 6.49 -6.72
C ILE A 120 8.28 7.26 -7.03
N VAL A 121 8.40 8.55 -7.39
CA VAL A 121 7.22 9.37 -7.71
C VAL A 121 6.45 8.79 -8.90
N ASN A 122 7.15 8.36 -9.96
CA ASN A 122 6.54 7.72 -11.12
C ASN A 122 5.81 6.42 -10.75
N ALA A 123 6.44 5.58 -9.91
CA ALA A 123 5.90 4.28 -9.54
C ALA A 123 4.69 4.39 -8.58
N ILE A 124 4.70 5.34 -7.64
CA ILE A 124 3.55 5.61 -6.77
C ILE A 124 2.40 6.19 -7.60
N ALA A 125 2.67 7.20 -8.44
CA ALA A 125 1.65 7.82 -9.28
C ALA A 125 0.98 6.79 -10.20
N ALA A 126 1.77 5.93 -10.86
CA ALA A 126 1.24 4.86 -11.71
C ALA A 126 0.42 3.82 -10.93
N ALA A 127 0.86 3.45 -9.72
CA ALA A 127 0.17 2.44 -8.90
C ALA A 127 -1.14 2.97 -8.29
N THR A 128 -1.16 4.24 -7.91
CA THR A 128 -2.29 4.86 -7.22
C THR A 128 -3.26 5.55 -8.17
N GLY A 129 -2.83 5.89 -9.40
CA GLY A 129 -3.60 6.72 -10.33
C GLY A 129 -3.70 8.18 -9.88
N GLN A 130 -2.75 8.68 -9.08
CA GLN A 130 -2.65 10.09 -8.72
C GLN A 130 -1.82 10.88 -9.72
N ASN A 131 -2.01 12.20 -9.71
CA ASN A 131 -1.16 13.11 -10.46
C ASN A 131 0.28 13.02 -9.98
N ASN A 132 1.21 13.04 -10.92
CA ASN A 132 2.65 13.06 -10.64
C ASN A 132 3.13 14.51 -10.64
N ARG A 133 3.53 15.02 -9.48
CA ARG A 133 4.05 16.39 -9.33
C ARG A 133 5.56 16.46 -9.53
N GLY A 134 6.24 15.32 -9.60
CA GLY A 134 7.68 15.24 -9.79
C GLY A 134 8.48 15.36 -8.50
N VAL A 135 9.72 15.80 -8.66
CA VAL A 135 10.71 15.93 -7.59
C VAL A 135 10.94 17.40 -7.27
N TYR A 136 10.88 17.74 -5.99
CA TYR A 136 11.15 19.05 -5.44
C TYR A 136 12.38 19.02 -4.52
N TYR A 137 12.88 20.21 -4.16
CA TYR A 137 14.05 20.38 -3.31
C TYR A 137 13.67 21.17 -2.07
N GLY A 138 14.04 20.67 -0.89
CA GLY A 138 13.68 21.29 0.38
C GLY A 138 14.70 21.01 1.47
N ASP A 139 14.90 21.98 2.35
CA ASP A 139 15.85 21.90 3.47
C ASP A 139 15.21 21.27 4.73
N PHE A 140 14.61 20.10 4.55
CA PHE A 140 14.01 19.34 5.65
C PHE A 140 15.09 18.72 6.51
N GLN A 141 14.98 18.87 7.83
CA GLN A 141 16.01 18.40 8.77
C GLN A 141 16.35 16.92 8.61
N VAL A 142 15.34 16.06 8.44
CA VAL A 142 15.54 14.62 8.25
C VAL A 142 16.25 14.27 6.94
N LEU A 143 16.24 15.16 5.93
CA LEU A 143 16.99 14.96 4.68
C LEU A 143 18.40 15.57 4.77
N ARG A 144 18.53 16.71 5.45
CA ARG A 144 19.81 17.42 5.64
C ARG A 144 20.76 16.65 6.55
N ASP A 145 20.23 16.07 7.63
CA ASP A 145 21.05 15.49 8.71
C ASP A 145 21.36 13.99 8.49
N THR A 146 20.83 13.37 7.42
CA THR A 146 21.13 12.00 7.02
C THR A 146 22.35 11.90 6.11
N ALA A 147 23.18 10.87 6.29
CA ALA A 147 24.42 10.67 5.55
C ALA A 147 24.29 9.80 4.27
N MET A 148 23.13 9.16 4.06
CA MET A 148 22.83 8.31 2.92
C MET A 148 21.87 8.98 1.94
N ASP A 149 21.53 8.31 0.83
CA ASP A 149 20.47 8.81 -0.06
C ASP A 149 19.17 8.91 0.76
N ALA A 150 18.52 10.07 0.73
CA ALA A 150 17.33 10.34 1.53
C ALA A 150 16.24 10.99 0.69
N VAL A 151 15.01 10.49 0.82
CA VAL A 151 13.83 11.03 0.15
C VAL A 151 12.71 11.25 1.16
N LEU A 152 11.93 12.31 0.95
CA LEU A 152 10.68 12.54 1.67
C LEU A 152 9.52 12.42 0.68
N VAL A 153 8.63 11.48 0.94
CA VAL A 153 7.48 11.17 0.11
C VAL A 153 6.29 11.97 0.58
N GLU A 154 5.75 12.82 -0.29
CA GLU A 154 4.42 13.39 -0.11
C GLU A 154 3.42 12.59 -0.94
N SER A 155 2.72 11.67 -0.27
CA SER A 155 1.91 10.66 -0.97
C SER A 155 0.60 11.20 -1.56
N GLY A 156 0.21 12.43 -1.24
CA GLY A 156 -1.00 13.11 -1.69
C GLY A 156 -1.31 14.26 -0.73
N PHE A 157 -2.36 15.05 -0.98
CA PHE A 157 -2.73 16.20 -0.16
C PHE A 157 -3.87 15.86 0.80
N ILE A 158 -3.62 15.88 2.11
CA ILE A 158 -4.66 15.62 3.12
C ILE A 158 -5.74 16.71 3.12
N THR A 159 -5.43 17.92 2.62
CA THR A 159 -6.40 19.01 2.47
C THR A 159 -7.33 18.81 1.27
N ASN A 160 -6.97 17.96 0.29
CA ASN A 160 -7.86 17.57 -0.79
C ASN A 160 -8.78 16.43 -0.32
N ALA A 161 -10.09 16.68 -0.25
CA ALA A 161 -11.06 15.73 0.32
C ALA A 161 -11.09 14.37 -0.41
N ALA A 162 -10.87 14.37 -1.73
CA ALA A 162 -10.84 13.14 -2.53
C ALA A 162 -9.57 12.34 -2.28
N GLU A 163 -8.40 12.99 -2.21
CA GLU A 163 -7.14 12.32 -1.86
C GLU A 163 -7.15 11.84 -0.41
N ALA A 164 -7.59 12.66 0.54
CA ALA A 164 -7.69 12.26 1.95
C ALA A 164 -8.54 11.00 2.15
N SER A 165 -9.72 10.96 1.54
CA SER A 165 -10.61 9.79 1.58
C SER A 165 -9.97 8.57 0.93
N ARG A 166 -9.26 8.74 -0.19
CA ARG A 166 -8.55 7.65 -0.87
C ARG A 166 -7.37 7.15 -0.06
N MET A 167 -6.54 8.02 0.49
CA MET A 167 -5.37 7.69 1.33
C MET A 167 -5.75 6.89 2.57
N ALA A 168 -6.96 7.09 3.09
CA ALA A 168 -7.50 6.31 4.20
C ALA A 168 -7.93 4.88 3.82
N THR A 169 -8.08 4.57 2.52
CA THR A 169 -8.50 3.23 2.09
C THR A 169 -7.32 2.25 2.06
N ARG A 170 -7.60 1.00 2.45
CA ARG A 170 -6.56 -0.03 2.46
C ARG A 170 -5.97 -0.31 1.07
N ASP A 171 -6.81 -0.29 0.04
CA ASP A 171 -6.38 -0.55 -1.35
C ASP A 171 -5.40 0.50 -1.83
N TYR A 172 -5.66 1.77 -1.55
CA TYR A 172 -4.73 2.85 -1.87
C TYR A 172 -3.41 2.69 -1.12
N GLN A 173 -3.46 2.42 0.20
CA GLN A 173 -2.24 2.29 1.00
C GLN A 173 -1.36 1.14 0.48
N ILE A 174 -1.97 0.01 0.10
CA ILE A 174 -1.26 -1.10 -0.53
C ILE A 174 -0.66 -0.66 -1.87
N ALA A 175 -1.45 -0.01 -2.73
CA ALA A 175 -0.99 0.43 -4.03
C ALA A 175 0.19 1.42 -3.93
N ALA A 176 0.11 2.39 -3.02
CA ALA A 176 1.18 3.37 -2.77
C ALA A 176 2.44 2.69 -2.22
N ALA A 177 2.32 1.84 -1.21
CA ALA A 177 3.43 1.10 -0.62
C ALA A 177 4.12 0.17 -1.63
N GLU A 178 3.35 -0.58 -2.42
CA GLU A 178 3.91 -1.46 -3.44
C GLU A 178 4.49 -0.68 -4.63
N GLY A 179 3.88 0.45 -5.00
CA GLY A 179 4.40 1.36 -6.01
C GLY A 179 5.77 1.90 -5.61
N ALA A 180 5.89 2.41 -4.38
CA ALA A 180 7.16 2.86 -3.83
C ALA A 180 8.18 1.72 -3.80
N ALA A 181 7.82 0.56 -3.24
CA ALA A 181 8.70 -0.61 -3.21
C ALA A 181 9.20 -1.01 -4.61
N ARG A 182 8.36 -0.97 -5.64
CA ARG A 182 8.76 -1.18 -7.06
C ARG A 182 9.76 -0.14 -7.55
N GLY A 183 9.52 1.14 -7.23
CA GLY A 183 10.43 2.24 -7.54
C GLY A 183 11.84 2.00 -7.00
N TYR A 184 11.94 1.44 -5.79
CA TYR A 184 13.22 1.08 -5.16
C TYR A 184 13.82 -0.24 -5.72
N ALA A 185 12.98 -1.26 -5.88
CA ALA A 185 13.33 -2.61 -6.33
C ALA A 185 13.97 -2.66 -7.72
N LEU A 186 13.55 -1.79 -8.64
CA LEU A 186 14.04 -1.77 -10.02
C LEU A 186 15.55 -1.47 -10.15
N PHE A 187 16.19 -0.98 -9.09
CA PHE A 187 17.64 -0.73 -9.07
C PHE A 187 18.46 -1.91 -8.52
N LEU A 188 17.80 -2.86 -7.85
CA LEU A 188 18.41 -3.98 -7.13
C LEU A 188 17.81 -5.30 -7.56
N THR A 189 17.70 -5.59 -8.87
CA THR A 189 17.22 -6.89 -9.42
C THR A 189 16.12 -7.57 -8.58
N CYS A 190 15.13 -6.83 -8.05
CA CYS A 190 14.02 -7.45 -7.33
C CYS A 190 12.95 -7.79 -8.37
N HIS A 191 12.79 -9.08 -8.63
CA HIS A 191 11.66 -9.60 -9.37
C HIS A 191 10.46 -9.71 -8.42
N ILE A 192 9.63 -8.66 -8.37
CA ILE A 192 8.31 -8.76 -7.74
C ILE A 192 7.48 -9.68 -8.62
N THR A 193 7.44 -10.97 -8.29
CA THR A 193 6.44 -11.87 -8.88
C THR A 193 5.09 -11.47 -8.30
N HIS A 194 4.33 -10.70 -9.07
CA HIS A 194 2.91 -10.49 -8.81
C HIS A 194 2.25 -11.87 -8.86
N ARG A 195 1.99 -12.47 -7.69
CA ARG A 195 1.17 -13.69 -7.63
C ARG A 195 -0.28 -13.19 -7.72
N PRO A 196 -0.99 -13.37 -8.85
CA PRO A 196 -2.39 -12.94 -8.92
C PRO A 196 -3.17 -13.65 -7.82
N ALA A 197 -4.09 -12.91 -7.18
CA ALA A 197 -5.00 -13.49 -6.21
C ALA A 197 -5.63 -14.75 -6.81
N ARG A 198 -5.50 -15.89 -6.12
CA ARG A 198 -6.13 -17.14 -6.55
C ARG A 198 -7.62 -16.86 -6.79
N PRO A 199 -8.19 -17.19 -7.97
CA PRO A 199 -9.62 -17.10 -8.13
C PRO A 199 -10.27 -18.00 -7.08
N ARG A 200 -11.18 -17.44 -6.29
CA ARG A 200 -12.01 -18.23 -5.37
C ARG A 200 -12.66 -19.33 -6.21
N SER A 201 -12.32 -20.59 -5.92
CA SER A 201 -12.91 -21.73 -6.59
C SER A 201 -14.42 -21.62 -6.47
N ARG A 202 -15.11 -21.38 -7.59
CA ARG A 202 -16.57 -21.48 -7.63
C ARG A 202 -16.95 -22.87 -7.13
N GLY A 203 -17.68 -22.92 -6.03
CA GLY A 203 -18.21 -24.15 -5.46
C GLY A 203 -18.86 -24.98 -6.55
N ARG A 204 -18.41 -26.22 -6.69
CA ARG A 204 -18.93 -27.20 -7.64
C ARG A 204 -20.40 -27.42 -7.29
N LEU A 205 -21.33 -26.89 -8.09
CA LEU A 205 -22.75 -27.20 -7.95
C LEU A 205 -22.92 -28.72 -8.09
N ARG A 206 -23.27 -29.39 -6.99
CA ARG A 206 -23.67 -30.80 -6.99
C ARG A 206 -24.91 -30.93 -7.88
N ARG A 207 -24.75 -31.51 -9.08
CA ARG A 207 -25.87 -31.92 -9.93
C ARG A 207 -26.68 -32.99 -9.19
N GLN A 208 -27.87 -32.64 -8.73
CA GLN A 208 -28.88 -33.61 -8.32
C GLN A 208 -29.29 -34.44 -9.54
N ARG A 209 -29.17 -35.76 -9.44
CA ARG A 209 -29.67 -36.71 -10.45
C ARG A 209 -31.20 -36.78 -10.34
N ARG A 210 -31.91 -36.48 -11.43
CA ARG A 210 -33.35 -36.73 -11.58
C ARG A 210 -33.60 -38.21 -11.94
N PRO A 211 -34.70 -38.83 -11.50
CA PRO A 211 -34.98 -40.23 -11.80
C PRO A 211 -35.53 -40.41 -13.22
N HIS A 212 -35.16 -41.53 -13.85
CA HIS A 212 -35.55 -41.93 -15.19
C HIS A 212 -37.07 -42.15 -15.34
N ARG A 213 -37.70 -41.44 -16.28
CA ARG A 213 -39.00 -41.84 -16.86
C ARG A 213 -38.76 -42.90 -17.94
N ARG A 214 -39.25 -44.12 -17.73
CA ARG A 214 -39.33 -45.17 -18.76
C ARG A 214 -40.46 -44.86 -19.75
N ILE A 215 -40.11 -44.79 -21.03
CA ILE A 215 -41.02 -44.70 -22.17
C ILE A 215 -41.58 -46.10 -22.45
N ARG A 216 -42.91 -46.22 -22.56
CA ARG A 216 -43.61 -47.46 -22.98
C ARG A 216 -43.79 -47.46 -24.50
N ARG A 217 -43.55 -48.61 -25.14
CA ARG A 217 -44.00 -48.95 -26.51
C ARG A 217 -45.18 -49.93 -26.46
N PRO A 218 -46.10 -49.93 -27.45
CA PRO A 218 -47.36 -50.68 -27.37
C PRO A 218 -47.36 -51.94 -28.24
N VAL A 219 -47.92 -53.07 -27.77
CA VAL A 219 -48.51 -54.12 -28.64
C VAL A 219 -49.69 -54.84 -27.97
N ARG A 220 -50.83 -54.73 -28.68
CA ARG A 220 -52.07 -55.51 -28.87
C ARG A 220 -52.48 -56.71 -27.96
N LYS A 221 -53.75 -56.58 -27.52
CA LYS A 221 -54.93 -57.50 -27.53
C LYS A 221 -54.80 -58.97 -27.08
N SER A 222 -55.58 -59.34 -26.06
CA SER A 222 -56.73 -60.27 -26.21
C SER A 222 -57.62 -60.36 -24.94
N CYS A 223 -58.92 -60.50 -25.21
CA CYS A 223 -60.07 -61.10 -24.47
C CYS A 223 -60.23 -61.03 -22.92
N ARG A 224 -61.27 -60.27 -22.49
CA ARG A 224 -62.47 -60.57 -21.63
C ARG A 224 -62.52 -61.86 -20.77
N PRO A 225 -63.48 -62.00 -19.82
CA PRO A 225 -64.23 -61.03 -18.99
C PRO A 225 -64.45 -61.48 -17.51
N GLY A 226 -65.03 -60.62 -16.66
CA GLY A 226 -65.72 -61.05 -15.43
C GLY A 226 -65.66 -60.02 -14.31
N ARG A 227 -66.69 -59.18 -14.13
CA ARG A 227 -67.83 -59.33 -13.19
C ARG A 227 -67.65 -58.43 -11.94
N LYS A 228 -68.63 -57.52 -11.78
CA LYS A 228 -69.37 -57.16 -10.55
C LYS A 228 -68.53 -56.60 -9.38
N SER A 229 -68.90 -55.57 -8.63
CA SER A 229 -70.16 -54.86 -8.41
C SER A 229 -69.96 -53.87 -7.26
N ARG A 230 -70.73 -52.76 -7.26
CA ARG A 230 -71.20 -51.98 -6.08
C ARG A 230 -70.12 -51.21 -5.30
N SER A 231 -70.36 -50.09 -4.61
CA SER A 231 -71.38 -49.03 -4.55
C SER A 231 -70.97 -48.15 -3.35
N ALA A 232 -71.28 -46.85 -3.41
CA ALA A 232 -71.47 -45.93 -2.26
C ALA A 232 -70.21 -45.56 -1.45
N LYS A 233 -69.95 -44.32 -1.04
CA LYS A 233 -70.72 -43.06 -0.98
C LYS A 233 -69.77 -41.90 -1.27
#